data_AF-A0A4R7J3H1-F1
#
_entry.id   AF-A0A4R7J3H1-F1
#
_cell.length_a   1.000
_cell.length_b   1.000
_cell.length_c   1.000
_cell.angle_alpha   90.00
_cell.angle_beta   90.00
_cell.angle_gamma   90.00
#
_symmetry.space_group_name_H-M   'P 1'
#
loop_
_entity.id
_entity.type
_entity.pdbx_description
1 polymer ?
#
loop_
_entity_poly.entity_id
_entity_poly.type
_entity_poly.pdbx_seq_one_letter_code
_entity_poly.pdbx_strand_id
1 'polypeptide(L)'
;MLITPADIAPFATIDPTKLAAMIDDAEAMAHRLAPCLTTTTDPTVLAAAKAIVRGAILRWNDAGTGAITQETHGPFARTIDNTVVRRGMFWPSEIADLQGLCRTTSTSGAFTIDTLPFRPAPTVHPFLTDTE
;
A
#
# COMPACT_ATOMS: atom_id res chain seq x y z
N MET A 1 10.30 15.09 -8.30
CA MET A 1 10.61 13.98 -9.21
C MET A 1 11.29 12.88 -8.42
N LEU A 2 10.53 11.83 -8.11
CA LEU A 2 10.89 10.66 -7.34
C LEU A 2 11.45 9.54 -8.24
N ILE A 3 10.91 9.42 -9.45
CA ILE A 3 11.30 8.41 -10.44
C ILE A 3 11.54 9.05 -11.80
N THR A 4 12.49 8.48 -12.56
CA THR A 4 12.86 8.98 -13.88
C THR A 4 12.63 7.92 -14.95
N PRO A 5 12.52 8.30 -16.24
CA PRO A 5 12.43 7.33 -17.33
C PRO A 5 13.57 6.30 -17.34
N ALA A 6 14.77 6.71 -16.91
CA ALA A 6 15.94 5.84 -16.81
C ALA A 6 15.78 4.73 -15.77
N ASP A 7 14.96 4.93 -14.73
CA ASP A 7 14.67 3.91 -13.72
C ASP A 7 13.74 2.80 -14.26
N ILE A 8 13.04 3.05 -15.38
CA ILE A 8 12.06 2.15 -16.01
C ILE A 8 12.66 1.42 -17.22
N ALA A 9 13.54 2.09 -17.97
CA ALA A 9 14.16 1.56 -19.19
C ALA A 9 14.76 0.14 -19.08
N PRO A 10 15.37 -0.28 -17.96
CA PRO A 10 15.90 -1.65 -17.82
C PRO A 10 14.82 -2.75 -17.79
N PHE A 11 13.56 -2.41 -17.51
CA PHE A 11 12.49 -3.38 -17.26
C PHE A 11 11.49 -3.46 -18.41
N ALA A 12 11.22 -2.34 -19.09
CA ALA A 12 10.27 -2.31 -20.19
C ALA A 12 10.61 -1.21 -21.21
N THR A 13 10.29 -1.47 -22.47
CA THR A 13 10.29 -0.46 -23.52
C THR A 13 8.87 0.11 -23.64
N ILE A 14 8.70 1.37 -23.26
CA ILE A 14 7.42 2.08 -23.25
C ILE A 14 7.60 3.34 -24.10
N ASP A 15 6.57 3.69 -24.89
CA ASP A 15 6.55 4.96 -25.62
C ASP A 15 6.83 6.14 -24.67
N PRO A 16 7.73 7.09 -25.00
CA PRO A 16 8.15 8.13 -24.08
C PRO A 16 7.03 9.07 -23.65
N THR A 17 6.03 9.31 -24.51
CA THR A 17 4.88 10.17 -24.16
C THR A 17 3.97 9.46 -23.18
N LYS A 18 3.73 8.16 -23.40
CA LYS A 18 3.00 7.31 -22.46
C LYS A 18 3.75 7.21 -21.12
N LEU A 19 5.06 6.99 -21.15
CA LEU A 19 5.88 6.85 -19.96
C LEU A 19 5.87 8.11 -19.09
N ALA A 20 5.98 9.29 -19.71
CA ALA A 20 5.91 10.56 -18.99
C ALA A 20 4.57 10.71 -18.26
N ALA A 21 3.45 10.49 -18.96
CA ALA A 21 2.12 10.55 -18.34
C ALA A 21 1.96 9.53 -17.19
N MET A 22 2.48 8.31 -17.37
CA MET A 22 2.43 7.30 -16.31
C MET A 22 3.25 7.68 -15.08
N ILE A 23 4.41 8.30 -15.27
CA ILE A 23 5.25 8.81 -14.17
C ILE A 23 4.52 9.95 -13.44
N ASP A 24 3.97 10.91 -14.18
CA ASP A 24 3.28 12.07 -13.59
C ASP A 24 2.08 11.65 -12.74
N ASP A 25 1.25 10.75 -13.25
CA ASP A 25 0.11 10.19 -12.51
C ASP A 25 0.56 9.42 -11.27
N ALA A 26 1.65 8.65 -11.40
CA ALA A 26 2.17 7.84 -10.31
C ALA A 26 2.78 8.67 -9.20
N GLU A 27 3.54 9.71 -9.54
CA GLU A 27 4.09 10.65 -8.58
C GLU A 27 2.99 11.44 -7.87
N ALA A 28 1.99 11.94 -8.61
CA ALA A 28 0.88 12.69 -8.04
C ALA A 28 0.12 11.86 -6.98
N MET A 29 -0.16 10.60 -7.29
CA MET A 29 -0.82 9.69 -6.35
C MET A 29 0.09 9.28 -5.19
N ALA A 30 1.37 9.04 -5.42
CA ALA A 30 2.34 8.74 -4.36
C ALA A 30 2.44 9.90 -3.36
N HIS A 31 2.52 11.14 -3.84
CA HIS A 31 2.54 12.33 -2.98
C HIS A 31 1.24 12.52 -2.20
N ARG A 32 0.09 12.17 -2.78
CA ARG A 32 -1.19 12.20 -2.07
C ARG A 32 -1.28 11.17 -0.95
N LEU A 33 -0.77 9.96 -1.18
CA LEU A 33 -0.81 8.85 -0.21
C LEU A 33 0.27 8.97 0.86
N ALA A 34 1.44 9.50 0.49
CA ALA A 34 2.63 9.61 1.31
C ALA A 34 3.21 11.04 1.20
N PRO A 35 2.60 12.04 1.87
CA PRO A 35 3.04 13.44 1.77
C PRO A 35 4.48 13.68 2.23
N CYS A 36 5.00 12.82 3.12
CA CYS A 36 6.37 12.91 3.61
C CYS A 36 7.42 12.83 2.49
N LEU A 37 7.10 12.20 1.35
CA LEU A 37 8.02 12.08 0.22
C LEU A 37 8.37 13.42 -0.44
N THR A 38 7.61 14.48 -0.15
CA THR A 38 7.91 15.83 -0.65
C THR A 38 8.99 16.55 0.16
N THR A 39 9.19 16.15 1.42
CA THR A 39 10.09 16.83 2.37
C THR A 39 11.21 15.93 2.89
N THR A 40 11.08 14.60 2.78
CA THR A 40 12.09 13.66 3.25
C THR A 40 13.37 13.76 2.42
N THR A 41 14.51 13.70 3.10
CA THR A 41 15.83 13.61 2.48
C THR A 41 16.50 12.27 2.73
N ASP A 42 15.82 11.36 3.44
CA ASP A 42 16.31 10.02 3.72
C ASP A 42 16.40 9.20 2.42
N PRO A 43 17.63 8.83 1.97
CA PRO A 43 17.80 8.09 0.74
C PRO A 43 17.17 6.70 0.78
N THR A 44 17.02 6.09 1.96
CA THR A 44 16.40 4.77 2.11
C THR A 44 14.90 4.82 1.85
N VAL A 45 14.23 5.84 2.38
CA VAL A 45 12.81 6.10 2.15
C VAL A 45 12.54 6.41 0.68
N LEU A 46 13.37 7.27 0.08
CA LEU A 46 13.25 7.61 -1.34
C LEU A 46 13.49 6.40 -2.25
N ALA A 47 14.48 5.55 -1.93
CA ALA A 47 14.75 4.32 -2.68
C ALA A 47 13.60 3.32 -2.57
N ALA A 48 13.02 3.15 -1.38
CA ALA A 48 11.87 2.28 -1.16
C ALA A 48 10.63 2.78 -1.92
N ALA A 49 10.33 4.09 -1.82
CA ALA A 49 9.23 4.70 -2.56
C ALA A 49 9.41 4.55 -4.07
N LYS A 50 10.62 4.78 -4.59
CA LYS A 50 10.95 4.56 -6.01
C LYS A 50 10.69 3.11 -6.44
N ALA A 51 11.06 2.12 -5.62
CA ALA A 51 10.83 0.71 -5.95
C ALA A 51 9.33 0.37 -6.05
N ILE A 52 8.52 0.87 -5.12
CA ILE A 52 7.06 0.66 -5.13
C ILE A 52 6.42 1.32 -6.36
N VAL A 53 6.75 2.58 -6.62
CA VAL A 53 6.21 3.34 -7.77
C VAL A 53 6.58 2.67 -9.10
N ARG A 54 7.83 2.20 -9.23
CA ARG A 54 8.27 1.46 -10.42
C ARG A 54 7.45 0.18 -10.65
N GLY A 55 7.23 -0.62 -9.61
CA GLY A 55 6.43 -1.84 -9.70
C GLY A 55 5.00 -1.55 -10.16
N ALA A 56 4.38 -0.50 -9.62
CA ALA A 56 3.06 -0.06 -10.02
C ALA A 56 2.99 0.38 -11.49
N ILE A 57 3.95 1.17 -11.96
CA ILE A 57 4.02 1.64 -13.36
C ILE A 57 4.16 0.45 -14.32
N LEU A 58 5.10 -0.47 -14.06
CA LEU A 58 5.33 -1.63 -14.94
C LEU A 58 4.08 -2.52 -15.02
N ARG A 59 3.48 -2.83 -13.86
CA ARG A 59 2.24 -3.60 -13.81
C ARG A 59 1.09 -2.88 -14.52
N TRP A 60 0.98 -1.56 -14.36
CA TRP A 60 -0.05 -0.78 -15.03
C TRP A 60 0.15 -0.77 -16.55
N ASN A 61 1.40 -0.73 -17.01
CA ASN A 61 1.72 -0.87 -18.43
C ASN A 61 1.28 -2.23 -18.98
N ASP A 62 1.51 -3.31 -18.22
CA ASP A 62 1.15 -4.67 -18.62
C ASP A 62 -0.37 -4.89 -18.63
N ALA A 63 -1.10 -4.37 -17.64
CA ALA A 63 -2.56 -4.47 -17.56
C ALA A 63 -3.31 -3.68 -18.65
N GLY A 64 -2.66 -2.72 -19.32
CA GLY A 64 -3.24 -1.97 -20.44
C GLY A 64 -3.13 -2.69 -21.80
N THR A 65 -2.48 -3.85 -21.86
CA THR A 65 -2.21 -4.56 -23.13
C THR A 65 -3.40 -5.36 -23.66
N GLY A 66 -4.46 -5.58 -22.86
CA GLY A 66 -5.66 -6.30 -23.27
C GLY A 66 -5.45 -7.78 -23.63
N ALA A 67 -4.27 -8.33 -23.31
CA ALA A 67 -3.93 -9.71 -23.63
C ALA A 67 -4.46 -10.68 -22.57
N ILE A 68 -5.19 -11.70 -23.01
CA ILE A 68 -5.47 -12.88 -22.17
C ILE A 68 -4.28 -13.84 -22.36
N THR A 69 -3.45 -13.99 -21.34
CA THR A 69 -2.31 -14.90 -21.38
C THR A 69 -2.70 -16.23 -20.74
N GLN A 70 -2.67 -17.31 -21.52
CA GLN A 70 -2.84 -18.68 -21.02
C GLN A 70 -1.48 -19.28 -20.68
N GLU A 71 -1.29 -19.66 -19.43
CA GLU A 71 -0.11 -20.37 -18.96
C GLU A 71 -0.48 -21.82 -18.66
N THR A 72 0.22 -22.76 -19.28
CA THR A 72 0.02 -24.20 -19.07
C THR A 72 1.29 -24.79 -18.47
N HIS A 73 1.19 -25.27 -17.23
CA HIS A 73 2.26 -25.96 -16.50
C HIS A 73 1.86 -27.42 -16.29
N GLY A 74 2.22 -28.28 -17.24
CA GLY A 74 1.85 -29.70 -17.20
C GLY A 74 0.31 -29.88 -17.17
N PRO A 75 -0.27 -30.55 -16.16
CA PRO A 75 -1.72 -30.74 -16.05
C PRO A 75 -2.47 -29.49 -15.56
N PHE A 76 -1.77 -28.44 -15.12
CA PHE A 76 -2.41 -27.22 -14.62
C PHE A 76 -2.41 -26.14 -15.69
N ALA A 77 -3.59 -25.63 -16.03
CA ALA A 77 -3.75 -24.47 -16.91
C ALA A 77 -4.31 -23.30 -16.09
N ARG A 78 -3.75 -22.10 -16.31
CA ARG A 78 -4.26 -20.86 -15.74
C ARG A 78 -4.42 -19.82 -16.85
N THR A 79 -5.62 -19.26 -16.94
CA THR A 79 -5.89 -18.09 -17.79
C THR A 79 -5.71 -16.83 -16.94
N ILE A 80 -4.78 -15.96 -17.34
CA ILE A 80 -4.60 -14.63 -16.77
C ILE A 80 -5.31 -13.66 -17.69
N ASP A 81 -6.40 -13.08 -17.18
CA ASP A 81 -7.15 -12.06 -17.88
C ASP A 81 -6.64 -10.66 -17.49
N ASN A 82 -5.86 -10.04 -18.37
CA ASN A 82 -5.39 -8.65 -18.21
C ASN A 82 -6.31 -7.63 -18.91
N THR A 83 -7.52 -8.01 -19.33
CA THR A 83 -8.48 -7.08 -19.97
C THR A 83 -9.13 -6.14 -18.97
N VAL A 84 -9.21 -6.54 -17.69
CA VAL A 84 -9.82 -5.72 -16.64
C VAL A 84 -8.81 -4.73 -16.10
N VAL A 85 -8.85 -3.50 -16.61
CA VAL A 85 -8.16 -2.36 -16.03
C VAL A 85 -8.72 -2.11 -14.62
N ARG A 86 -8.00 -2.54 -13.58
CA ARG A 86 -8.38 -2.23 -12.19
C ARG A 86 -8.45 -0.71 -12.03
N ARG A 87 -9.50 -0.22 -11.38
CA ARG A 87 -9.81 1.23 -11.23
C ARG A 87 -8.76 2.01 -10.43
N GLY A 88 -7.85 1.34 -9.72
CA GLY A 88 -6.80 1.95 -8.93
C GLY A 88 -5.41 1.62 -9.48
N MET A 89 -4.60 2.66 -9.70
CA MET A 89 -3.22 2.50 -10.17
C MET A 89 -2.36 1.74 -9.16
N PHE A 90 -2.52 1.99 -7.85
CA PHE A 90 -1.84 1.25 -6.79
C PHE A 90 -2.71 0.12 -6.24
N TRP A 91 -2.07 -0.97 -5.83
CA TRP A 91 -2.70 -2.01 -5.03
C TRP A 91 -2.82 -1.62 -3.56
N PRO A 92 -3.78 -2.20 -2.81
CA PRO A 92 -3.92 -1.93 -1.38
C PRO A 92 -2.63 -2.15 -0.57
N SER A 93 -1.82 -3.15 -0.93
CA SER A 93 -0.52 -3.41 -0.28
C SER A 93 0.48 -2.28 -0.56
N GLU A 94 0.60 -1.84 -1.81
CA GLU A 94 1.49 -0.74 -2.21
C GLU A 94 1.09 0.57 -1.52
N ILE A 95 -0.22 0.82 -1.37
CA ILE A 95 -0.74 1.97 -0.63
C ILE A 95 -0.32 1.89 0.85
N ALA A 96 -0.46 0.71 1.47
CA ALA A 96 -0.07 0.51 2.86
C ALA A 96 1.44 0.69 3.07
N ASP A 97 2.26 0.20 2.13
CA ASP A 97 3.72 0.33 2.17
C ASP A 97 4.14 1.81 2.01
N LEU A 98 3.57 2.53 1.03
CA LEU A 98 3.82 3.96 0.84
C LEU A 98 3.45 4.79 2.08
N GLN A 99 2.29 4.50 2.68
CA GLN A 99 1.90 5.14 3.93
C GLN A 99 2.82 4.76 5.09
N GLY A 100 3.29 3.51 5.13
CA GLY A 100 4.21 3.01 6.14
C GLY A 100 5.56 3.73 6.14
N LEU A 101 6.07 4.10 4.96
CA LEU A 101 7.29 4.90 4.82
C LEU A 101 7.21 6.26 5.54
N CYS A 102 6.01 6.85 5.63
CA CYS A 102 5.81 8.09 6.36
C CYS A 102 5.60 7.91 7.87
N ARG A 103 5.43 6.68 8.36
CA ARG A 103 5.16 6.42 9.80
C ARG A 103 6.45 6.26 10.62
N THR A 104 7.61 6.10 10.00
CA THR A 104 8.86 5.71 10.70
C THR A 104 9.63 6.85 11.36
N THR A 105 9.08 8.05 11.51
CA THR A 105 9.70 9.14 12.29
C THR A 105 9.03 9.40 13.65
N SER A 106 8.00 8.62 14.02
CA SER A 106 7.33 8.77 15.31
C SER A 106 7.42 7.48 16.14
N THR A 107 8.52 7.30 16.87
CA THR A 107 8.77 6.24 17.87
C THR A 107 7.83 6.32 19.09
N SER A 108 6.57 6.74 18.96
CA SER A 108 5.61 6.65 20.07
C SER A 108 4.17 6.59 19.58
N GLY A 109 3.58 5.39 19.60
CA GLY A 109 2.13 5.26 19.70
C GLY A 109 1.73 5.23 21.18
N ALA A 110 0.59 5.83 21.53
CA ALA A 110 0.01 5.65 22.85
C ALA A 110 -0.47 4.20 22.99
N PHE A 111 0.04 3.48 23.99
CA PHE A 111 -0.47 2.17 24.39
C PHE A 111 -1.06 2.30 25.80
N THR A 112 -2.25 1.77 26.00
CA THR A 112 -2.88 1.68 27.32
C THR A 112 -2.83 0.24 27.80
N ILE A 113 -2.08 0.00 28.87
CA ILE A 113 -2.10 -1.27 29.60
C ILE A 113 -3.19 -1.13 30.66
N ASP A 114 -4.28 -1.88 30.52
CA ASP A 114 -5.26 -2.01 31.59
C ASP A 114 -4.69 -2.90 32.69
N THR A 115 -4.40 -2.31 33.85
CA THR A 115 -3.87 -3.01 35.03
C THR A 115 -4.95 -3.25 36.08
N LEU A 116 -6.23 -3.03 35.77
CA LEU A 116 -7.27 -3.30 36.74
C LEU A 116 -7.31 -4.81 37.03
N PRO A 117 -7.19 -5.22 38.30
CA PRO A 117 -7.36 -6.62 38.64
C PRO A 117 -8.78 -7.04 38.26
N PHE A 118 -8.91 -8.19 37.59
CA PHE A 118 -10.21 -8.76 37.26
C PHE A 118 -11.03 -8.89 38.54
N ARG A 119 -12.04 -8.03 38.70
CA ARG A 119 -12.97 -8.08 39.83
C ARG A 119 -14.16 -8.93 39.41
N PRO A 120 -14.29 -10.18 39.89
CA PRO A 120 -15.52 -10.92 39.68
C PRO A 120 -16.68 -10.13 40.30
N ALA A 121 -17.82 -10.11 39.60
CA ALA A 121 -19.01 -9.37 40.04
C ALA A 121 -19.39 -9.79 41.47
N PRO A 122 -19.78 -8.84 42.35
CA PRO A 122 -20.19 -9.17 43.69
C PRO A 122 -21.45 -10.04 43.64
N THR A 123 -21.38 -11.24 44.20
CA THR A 123 -22.55 -12.07 44.46
C THR A 123 -23.48 -11.27 45.37
N VAL A 124 -24.70 -11.04 44.90
CA VAL A 124 -25.75 -10.25 45.57
C VAL A 124 -25.83 -10.63 47.05
N HIS A 125 -25.53 -9.68 47.95
CA HIS A 125 -25.79 -9.86 49.38
C HIS A 125 -27.28 -9.61 49.66
N PRO A 126 -28.00 -10.49 50.39
CA PRO A 126 -29.45 -10.47 50.54
C PRO A 126 -29.90 -9.53 51.67
N PHE A 127 -29.50 -8.25 51.62
CA PHE A 127 -29.89 -7.28 52.65
C PHE A 127 -30.73 -6.13 52.08
N LEU A 128 -31.88 -6.52 51.53
CA LEU A 128 -33.14 -5.77 51.53
C LEU A 128 -34.11 -6.77 52.18
N THR A 129 -34.77 -6.54 53.31
CA THR A 129 -35.74 -5.49 53.63
C THR A 129 -36.16 -5.67 55.10
N ASP A 130 -36.20 -4.62 55.93
CA ASP A 130 -37.19 -4.51 57.03
C ASP A 130 -37.18 -3.12 57.72
N THR A 131 -38.39 -2.55 57.82
CA THR A 131 -38.99 -1.67 58.86
C THR A 131 -38.21 -0.46 59.43
N GLU A 132 -38.72 0.77 59.57
CA GLU A 132 -40.06 1.39 59.54
C GLU A 132 -40.02 2.77 58.85
#